data_AF-A0A920FYR1-F1
#
_entry.id   AF-A0A920FYR1-F1
#
_cell.length_a   1.000
_cell.length_b   1.000
_cell.length_c   1.000
_cell.angle_alpha   90.00
_cell.angle_beta   90.00
_cell.angle_gamma   90.00
#
_symmetry.space_group_name_H-M   'P 1'
#
loop_
_entity.id
_entity.type
_entity.pdbx_description
1 polymer ?
#
loop_
_entity_poly.entity_id
_entity_poly.type
_entity_poly.pdbx_seq_one_letter_code
_entity_poly.pdbx_strand_id
1 'polypeptide(L)'
;MKNFSIQKPISFSGVGLHSGVNTNITLKPSEENTGIFFNRTDLGKIIPARWDHVVSTKFSTNLGMNDIEVKTVEHLLSALAGLHINNCEILIDNLEVPILDGSSKIFVDEILKSGLKEQINNQNILEIKKPVRFECDYGFAELST
;
A
#
# COMPACT_ATOMS: atom_id res chain seq x y z
N MET A 1 -7.85 -10.94 15.11
CA MET A 1 -6.53 -10.27 15.20
C MET A 1 -6.76 -8.81 15.52
N LYS A 2 -5.80 -8.18 16.21
CA LYS A 2 -5.82 -6.74 16.51
C LYS A 2 -5.66 -5.96 15.21
N ASN A 3 -6.29 -4.79 15.16
CA ASN A 3 -6.22 -3.88 14.03
C ASN A 3 -5.24 -2.75 14.35
N PHE A 4 -4.41 -2.34 13.40
CA PHE A 4 -3.43 -1.28 13.62
C PHE A 4 -3.51 -0.17 12.57
N SER A 5 -3.25 1.05 13.04
CA SER A 5 -2.85 2.18 12.21
C SER A 5 -1.44 2.64 12.61
N ILE A 6 -0.85 3.54 11.83
CA ILE A 6 0.41 4.18 12.18
C ILE A 6 0.16 5.14 13.36
N GLN A 7 1.10 5.25 14.29
CA GLN A 7 0.91 6.10 15.46
C GLN A 7 1.23 7.59 15.21
N LYS A 8 2.26 7.88 14.42
CA LYS A 8 2.68 9.25 14.09
C LYS A 8 2.96 9.37 12.59
N PRO A 9 2.74 10.54 11.97
CA PRO A 9 3.07 10.72 10.56
C PRO A 9 4.55 10.45 10.27
N ILE A 10 4.82 9.83 9.11
CA ILE A 10 6.16 9.47 8.63
C ILE A 10 6.27 9.92 7.18
N SER A 11 7.37 10.57 6.81
CA SER A 11 7.60 11.00 5.44
C SER A 11 8.78 10.29 4.80
N PHE A 12 8.66 9.99 3.52
CA PHE A 12 9.70 9.45 2.68
C PHE A 12 9.83 10.30 1.43
N SER A 13 11.05 10.52 0.98
CA SER A 13 11.37 11.28 -0.24
C SER A 13 12.33 10.45 -1.09
N GLY A 14 12.07 10.39 -2.39
CA GLY A 14 12.93 9.66 -3.31
C GLY A 14 12.45 9.75 -4.75
N VAL A 15 13.06 8.93 -5.59
CA VAL A 15 12.74 8.85 -7.03
C VAL A 15 11.83 7.65 -7.32
N GLY A 16 10.88 7.80 -8.22
CA GLY A 16 10.11 6.68 -8.77
C GLY A 16 10.97 5.81 -9.69
N LEU A 17 10.87 4.48 -9.56
CA LEU A 17 11.70 3.54 -10.33
C LEU A 17 11.47 3.65 -11.84
N HIS A 18 10.22 3.74 -12.26
CA HIS A 18 9.85 3.68 -13.67
C HIS A 18 9.67 5.04 -14.31
N SER A 19 9.18 6.02 -13.56
CA SER A 19 8.92 7.37 -14.04
C SER A 19 10.11 8.31 -13.92
N GLY A 20 11.05 8.04 -13.00
CA GLY A 20 12.18 8.92 -12.71
C GLY A 20 11.79 10.23 -12.02
N VAL A 21 10.53 10.39 -11.60
CA VAL A 21 10.07 11.61 -10.93
C VAL A 21 10.47 11.59 -9.46
N ASN A 22 10.75 12.77 -8.91
CA ASN A 22 10.86 12.91 -7.47
C ASN A 22 9.47 12.92 -6.85
N THR A 23 9.29 12.13 -5.81
CA THR A 23 8.03 11.97 -5.08
C THR A 23 8.30 12.04 -3.58
N ASN A 24 7.45 12.77 -2.88
CA ASN A 24 7.33 12.72 -1.43
C ASN A 24 6.04 11.98 -1.06
N ILE A 25 6.15 11.06 -0.11
CA ILE A 25 5.01 10.43 0.50
C ILE A 25 4.99 10.70 2.00
N THR A 26 3.79 10.81 2.58
CA THR A 26 3.59 10.86 4.03
C THR A 26 2.54 9.85 4.43
N LEU A 27 2.93 8.88 5.24
CA LEU A 27 2.00 7.94 5.87
C LEU A 27 1.40 8.60 7.11
N LYS A 28 0.08 8.61 7.23
CA LYS A 28 -0.64 9.22 8.34
C LYS A 28 -1.52 8.19 9.07
N PRO A 29 -1.70 8.37 10.40
CA PRO A 29 -2.75 7.65 11.13
C PRO A 29 -4.10 7.85 10.44
N SER A 30 -4.91 6.81 10.39
CA SER A 30 -6.27 6.86 9.85
C SER A 30 -7.25 6.19 10.80
N GLU A 31 -8.51 6.62 10.71
CA GLU A 31 -9.59 6.10 11.55
C GLU A 31 -9.91 4.63 11.25
N GLU A 32 -10.68 4.02 12.14
CA GLU A 32 -11.07 2.62 11.98
C GLU A 32 -11.93 2.41 10.72
N ASN A 33 -11.68 1.30 10.03
CA ASN A 33 -12.43 0.85 8.85
C ASN A 33 -12.26 1.73 7.61
N THR A 34 -11.29 2.65 7.58
CA THR A 34 -10.97 3.42 6.37
C THR A 34 -10.20 2.59 5.34
N GLY A 35 -9.49 1.55 5.79
CA GLY A 35 -8.54 0.82 4.95
C GLY A 35 -7.29 1.65 4.65
N ILE A 36 -6.50 1.16 3.70
CA ILE A 36 -5.34 1.87 3.14
C ILE A 36 -5.78 2.59 1.88
N PHE A 37 -5.41 3.86 1.72
CA PHE A 37 -5.70 4.63 0.52
C PHE A 37 -4.62 5.67 0.24
N PHE A 38 -4.44 5.97 -1.03
CA PHE A 38 -3.55 7.03 -1.49
C PHE A 38 -4.34 8.32 -1.70
N ASN A 39 -3.82 9.43 -1.20
CA ASN A 39 -4.31 10.78 -1.43
C ASN A 39 -3.27 11.51 -2.29
N ARG A 40 -3.58 11.68 -3.57
CA ARG A 40 -2.80 12.45 -4.54
C ARG A 40 -2.94 13.92 -4.22
N THR A 41 -2.06 14.45 -3.38
CA THR A 41 -2.15 15.81 -2.83
C THR A 41 -1.98 16.87 -3.90
N ASP A 42 -1.26 16.56 -4.97
CA ASP A 42 -1.09 17.38 -6.16
C ASP A 42 -2.38 17.49 -7.01
N LEU A 43 -3.31 16.54 -6.87
CA LEU A 43 -4.57 16.49 -7.63
C LEU A 43 -5.83 16.59 -6.77
N GLY A 44 -5.71 16.53 -5.44
CA GLY A 44 -6.85 16.52 -4.50
C GLY A 44 -7.77 15.30 -4.67
N LYS A 45 -7.22 14.14 -5.03
CA LYS A 45 -8.00 12.93 -5.31
C LYS A 45 -7.49 11.72 -4.53
N ILE A 46 -8.41 10.80 -4.22
CA ILE A 46 -8.14 9.61 -3.41
C ILE A 46 -8.25 8.35 -4.26
N ILE A 47 -7.35 7.38 -4.08
CA ILE A 47 -7.40 6.04 -4.70
C ILE A 47 -7.31 4.98 -3.58
N PRO A 48 -8.34 4.15 -3.37
CA PRO A 48 -8.27 3.04 -2.42
C PRO A 48 -7.21 2.00 -2.81
N ALA A 49 -6.43 1.50 -1.85
CA ALA A 49 -5.48 0.41 -2.06
C ALA A 49 -6.18 -0.94 -2.04
N ARG A 50 -6.96 -1.22 -3.09
CA ARG A 50 -7.77 -2.43 -3.23
C ARG A 50 -7.55 -3.09 -4.59
N TRP A 51 -7.80 -4.39 -4.65
CA TRP A 51 -7.59 -5.20 -5.85
C TRP A 51 -8.44 -4.74 -7.05
N ASP A 52 -9.65 -4.21 -6.79
CA ASP A 52 -10.58 -3.68 -7.79
C ASP A 52 -10.16 -2.33 -8.37
N HIS A 53 -9.11 -1.71 -7.82
CA HIS A 53 -8.47 -0.50 -8.33
C HIS A 53 -7.16 -0.77 -9.08
N VAL A 54 -6.74 -2.03 -9.24
CA VAL A 54 -5.54 -2.35 -10.03
C VAL A 54 -5.81 -2.11 -11.51
N VAL A 55 -5.08 -1.17 -12.11
CA VAL A 55 -5.23 -0.79 -13.54
C VAL A 55 -4.10 -1.31 -14.42
N SER A 56 -2.96 -1.67 -13.83
CA SER A 56 -1.82 -2.24 -14.54
C SER A 56 -0.99 -3.12 -13.61
N THR A 57 -0.46 -4.21 -14.16
CA THR A 57 0.51 -5.12 -13.52
C THR A 57 1.80 -5.23 -14.34
N LYS A 58 2.00 -4.35 -15.32
CA LYS A 58 3.19 -4.35 -16.19
C LYS A 58 4.34 -3.66 -15.47
N PHE A 59 5.38 -4.43 -15.14
CA PHE A 59 6.58 -4.05 -14.37
C PHE A 59 6.34 -3.72 -12.90
N SER A 60 5.18 -3.18 -12.54
CA SER A 60 4.77 -2.87 -11.16
C SER A 60 3.26 -3.02 -11.00
N THR A 61 2.77 -3.04 -9.76
CA THR A 61 1.35 -2.93 -9.45
C THR A 61 0.96 -1.47 -9.38
N ASN A 62 0.02 -1.07 -10.24
CA ASN A 62 -0.47 0.30 -10.27
C ASN A 62 -1.95 0.35 -9.92
N LEU A 63 -2.29 1.31 -9.07
CA LEU A 63 -3.66 1.59 -8.67
C LEU A 63 -4.18 2.80 -9.44
N GLY A 64 -5.43 2.74 -9.89
CA GLY A 64 -6.07 3.81 -10.63
C GLY A 64 -7.54 3.97 -10.29
N MET A 65 -8.03 5.19 -10.49
CA MET A 65 -9.46 5.50 -10.41
C MET A 65 -9.76 6.72 -11.27
N ASN A 66 -10.67 6.58 -12.23
CA ASN A 66 -10.84 7.57 -13.31
C ASN A 66 -9.51 7.76 -14.07
N ASP A 67 -9.08 9.01 -14.27
CA ASP A 67 -7.86 9.36 -15.01
C ASP A 67 -6.61 9.57 -14.13
N ILE A 68 -6.63 9.08 -12.88
CA ILE A 68 -5.47 9.19 -11.97
C ILE A 68 -4.92 7.83 -11.61
N GLU A 69 -3.61 7.80 -11.35
CA GLU A 69 -2.86 6.58 -11.05
C GLU A 69 -1.83 6.84 -9.95
N VAL A 70 -1.54 5.80 -9.16
CA VAL A 70 -0.34 5.69 -8.32
C VAL A 70 0.37 4.41 -8.70
N LYS A 71 1.64 4.53 -9.07
CA LYS A 71 2.47 3.42 -9.54
C LYS A 71 3.34 2.83 -8.44
N THR A 72 3.74 1.57 -8.65
CA THR A 72 4.78 0.90 -7.85
C THR A 72 4.41 0.82 -6.36
N VAL A 73 3.16 0.44 -6.06
CA VAL A 73 2.63 0.45 -4.68
C VAL A 73 3.08 -0.76 -3.85
N GLU A 74 3.53 -1.83 -4.51
CA GLU A 74 3.71 -3.16 -3.93
C GLU A 74 4.68 -3.22 -2.75
N HIS A 75 5.82 -2.51 -2.80
CA HIS A 75 6.80 -2.55 -1.70
C HIS A 75 6.32 -1.84 -0.44
N LEU A 76 5.62 -0.71 -0.61
CA LEU A 76 5.00 0.00 0.50
C LEU A 76 3.83 -0.82 1.09
N LEU A 77 2.96 -1.37 0.24
CA LEU A 77 1.85 -2.21 0.70
C LEU A 77 2.33 -3.49 1.37
N SER A 78 3.44 -4.08 0.91
CA SER A 78 4.11 -5.21 1.56
C SER A 78 4.58 -4.86 2.97
N ALA A 79 5.19 -3.69 3.17
CA ALA A 79 5.60 -3.22 4.49
C ALA A 79 4.40 -3.04 5.44
N LEU A 80 3.32 -2.43 4.95
CA LEU A 80 2.10 -2.23 5.74
C LEU A 80 1.43 -3.57 6.10
N ALA A 81 1.35 -4.49 5.14
CA ALA A 81 0.78 -5.82 5.36
C ALA A 81 1.59 -6.64 6.36
N GLY A 82 2.93 -6.64 6.24
CA GLY A 82 3.84 -7.36 7.14
C GLY A 82 3.82 -6.82 8.59
N LEU A 83 3.45 -5.55 8.77
CA LEU A 83 3.28 -4.93 10.09
C LEU A 83 1.83 -4.90 10.58
N HIS A 84 0.91 -5.55 9.86
CA HIS A 84 -0.53 -5.55 10.16
C HIS A 84 -1.15 -4.15 10.26
N ILE A 85 -0.65 -3.18 9.50
CA ILE A 85 -1.32 -1.88 9.34
C ILE A 85 -2.51 -2.07 8.41
N ASN A 86 -3.73 -1.82 8.90
CA ASN A 86 -4.95 -1.94 8.12
C ASN A 86 -5.55 -0.59 7.73
N ASN A 87 -5.30 0.46 8.52
CA ASN A 87 -5.82 1.80 8.27
C ASN A 87 -4.67 2.78 8.14
N CYS A 88 -4.51 3.40 6.96
CA CYS A 88 -3.44 4.37 6.71
C CYS A 88 -3.84 5.29 5.56
N GLU A 89 -3.75 6.60 5.80
CA GLU A 89 -3.78 7.59 4.72
C GLU A 89 -2.35 7.75 4.19
N ILE A 90 -2.17 7.55 2.88
CA ILE A 90 -0.88 7.73 2.21
C ILE A 90 -0.97 8.99 1.37
N LEU A 91 -0.47 10.10 1.89
CA LEU A 91 -0.29 11.31 1.09
C LEU A 91 0.83 11.08 0.09
N ILE A 92 0.62 11.47 -1.16
CA ILE A 92 1.61 11.37 -2.22
C ILE A 92 1.46 12.56 -3.16
N ASP A 93 2.57 13.24 -3.45
CA ASP A 93 2.59 14.47 -4.26
C ASP A 93 2.92 14.25 -5.74
N ASN A 94 3.07 13.00 -6.17
CA ASN A 94 3.37 12.64 -7.55
C ASN A 94 2.82 11.25 -7.92
N LEU A 95 3.09 10.77 -9.13
CA LEU A 95 2.42 9.60 -9.69
C LEU A 95 3.01 8.24 -9.28
N GLU A 96 4.15 8.18 -8.60
CA GLU A 96 4.84 6.92 -8.29
C GLU A 96 5.45 6.95 -6.88
N VAL A 97 5.25 5.87 -6.12
CA VAL A 97 5.86 5.68 -4.80
C VAL A 97 7.40 5.65 -4.95
N PRO A 98 8.16 6.34 -4.09
CA PRO A 98 9.62 6.35 -4.20
C PRO A 98 10.18 4.94 -4.01
N ILE A 99 11.13 4.54 -4.86
CA ILE A 99 11.71 3.19 -4.85
C ILE A 99 12.60 2.92 -3.64
N LEU A 100 13.18 3.99 -3.08
CA LEU A 100 14.14 3.93 -1.98
C LEU A 100 15.30 2.98 -2.29
N ASP A 101 15.49 1.92 -1.52
CA ASP A 101 16.52 0.89 -1.74
C ASP A 101 16.03 -0.29 -2.60
N GLY A 102 14.82 -0.22 -3.14
CA GLY A 102 14.19 -1.29 -3.91
C GLY A 102 13.55 -2.38 -3.06
N SER A 103 13.53 -2.25 -1.73
CA SER A 103 12.92 -3.21 -0.81
C SER A 103 11.85 -2.54 0.08
N SER A 104 11.17 -3.35 0.90
CA SER A 104 10.28 -2.85 1.95
C SER A 104 11.02 -2.41 3.23
N LYS A 105 12.34 -2.63 3.33
CA LYS A 105 13.08 -2.50 4.60
C LYS A 105 12.99 -1.09 5.18
N ILE A 106 13.23 -0.07 4.37
CA ILE A 106 13.22 1.32 4.85
C ILE A 106 11.81 1.73 5.33
N PHE A 107 10.75 1.30 4.63
CA PHE A 107 9.39 1.52 5.10
C PHE A 107 9.13 0.85 6.45
N VAL A 108 9.50 -0.42 6.60
CA VAL A 108 9.31 -1.17 7.85
C VAL A 108 10.06 -0.52 9.01
N ASP A 109 11.35 -0.20 8.81
CA ASP A 109 12.19 0.37 9.86
C ASP A 109 11.63 1.71 10.37
N GLU A 110 11.17 2.58 9.47
CA GLU A 110 10.60 3.88 9.86
C GLU A 110 9.20 3.75 10.49
N ILE A 111 8.34 2.84 10.00
CA ILE A 111 7.05 2.56 10.62
C ILE A 111 7.22 2.08 12.07
N LEU A 112 8.13 1.12 12.30
CA LEU A 112 8.43 0.63 13.64
C LEU A 112 8.96 1.72 14.57
N LYS A 113 9.83 2.62 14.07
CA LYS A 113 10.32 3.78 14.84
C LYS A 113 9.20 4.76 15.20
N SER A 114 8.22 4.95 14.32
CA SER A 114 7.09 5.86 14.55
C SER A 114 6.09 5.35 15.58
N GLY A 115 6.01 4.02 15.73
CA GLY A 115 5.06 3.31 16.58
C GLY A 115 3.80 2.85 15.84
N LEU A 116 3.17 1.81 16.38
CA LEU A 116 1.90 1.26 15.92
C LEU A 116 0.78 1.64 16.90
N LYS A 117 -0.35 2.10 16.38
CA LYS A 117 -1.55 2.43 17.16
C LYS A 117 -2.56 1.31 17.01
N GLU A 118 -2.78 0.54 18.08
CA GLU A 118 -3.86 -0.43 18.15
C GLU A 118 -5.23 0.27 18.09
N GLN A 119 -6.14 -0.30 17.33
CA GLN A 119 -7.52 0.14 17.17
C GLN A 119 -8.48 -0.87 17.83
N ILE A 120 -9.65 -0.39 18.26
CA ILE A 120 -10.61 -1.15 19.07
C ILE A 120 -11.28 -2.24 18.24
N ASN A 121 -11.49 -2.00 16.95
CA ASN A 121 -12.10 -2.97 16.05
C ASN A 121 -11.22 -4.21 15.82
N ASN A 122 -11.89 -5.35 15.64
CA ASN A 122 -11.21 -6.55 15.16
C ASN A 122 -10.94 -6.47 13.66
N GLN A 123 -9.81 -7.01 13.24
CA GLN A 123 -9.50 -7.15 11.82
C GLN A 123 -10.42 -8.18 11.16
N ASN A 124 -11.00 -7.82 10.01
CA ASN A 124 -11.64 -8.78 9.10
C ASN A 124 -10.57 -9.60 8.40
N ILE A 125 -10.62 -10.93 8.55
CA ILE A 125 -9.65 -11.86 7.97
C ILE A 125 -10.33 -12.61 6.83
N LEU A 126 -9.63 -12.71 5.69
CA LEU A 126 -10.05 -13.56 4.59
C LEU A 126 -9.55 -14.98 4.85
N GLU A 127 -10.47 -15.89 5.16
CA GLU A 127 -10.19 -17.31 5.32
C GLU A 127 -10.39 -18.06 3.99
N ILE A 128 -9.36 -18.75 3.52
CA ILE A 128 -9.43 -19.59 2.32
C ILE A 128 -10.06 -20.93 2.69
N LYS A 129 -11.32 -21.17 2.31
CA LYS A 129 -12.03 -22.40 2.66
C LYS A 129 -11.77 -23.59 1.73
N LYS A 130 -11.32 -23.29 0.51
CA LYS A 130 -11.00 -24.27 -0.54
C LYS A 130 -9.89 -23.69 -1.42
N PRO A 131 -9.01 -24.53 -2.01
CA PRO A 131 -8.00 -24.04 -2.94
C PRO A 131 -8.62 -23.24 -4.08
N VAL A 132 -8.02 -22.08 -4.38
CA VAL A 132 -8.34 -21.25 -5.54
C VAL A 132 -7.07 -21.11 -6.35
N ARG A 133 -7.10 -21.61 -7.60
CA ARG A 133 -5.96 -21.58 -8.51
C ARG A 133 -6.31 -20.82 -9.78
N PHE A 134 -5.40 -19.97 -10.21
CA PHE A 134 -5.40 -19.35 -11.52
C PHE A 134 -4.13 -19.77 -12.26
N GLU A 135 -4.25 -20.11 -13.53
CA GLU A 135 -3.14 -20.61 -14.36
C GLU A 135 -3.18 -19.96 -15.75
N CYS A 136 -2.00 -19.72 -16.31
CA CYS A 136 -1.77 -19.10 -17.60
C CYS A 136 -0.48 -19.64 -18.21
N ASP A 137 -0.14 -19.21 -19.43
CA ASP A 137 0.98 -19.75 -20.20
C ASP A 137 2.35 -19.65 -19.52
N TYR A 138 2.53 -18.71 -18.58
CA TYR A 138 3.79 -18.47 -17.86
C TYR A 138 3.79 -18.98 -16.42
N GLY A 139 2.73 -19.64 -15.95
CA GLY A 139 2.67 -20.25 -14.62
C GLY A 139 1.31 -20.15 -13.96
N PHE A 140 1.28 -20.43 -12.65
CA PHE A 140 0.06 -20.40 -11.84
C PHE A 140 0.28 -19.65 -10.52
N ALA A 141 -0.82 -19.14 -9.97
CA ALA A 141 -0.91 -18.68 -8.59
C ALA A 141 -2.03 -19.45 -7.88
N GLU A 142 -1.76 -19.92 -6.68
CA GLU A 142 -2.71 -20.70 -5.88
C GLU A 142 -2.79 -20.14 -4.46
N LEU A 143 -4.02 -20.01 -3.95
CA LEU A 143 -4.29 -19.81 -2.54
C LEU A 143 -4.86 -21.12 -1.99
N SER A 144 -4.13 -21.76 -1.08
CA SER A 144 -4.53 -22.98 -0.38
C SER A 144 -4.13 -22.88 1.11
N THR A 145 -4.79 -23.68 1.96
CA THR A 145 -4.55 -23.77 3.40
C THR A 145 -3.63 -24.93 3.76
#